data_AF-A0A2G9GSW4-F1
#
_entry.id   AF-A0A2G9GSW4-F1
#
_cell.length_a   1.000
_cell.length_b   1.000
_cell.length_c   1.000
_cell.angle_alpha   90.00
_cell.angle_beta   90.00
_cell.angle_gamma   90.00
#
_symmetry.space_group_name_H-M   'P 1'
#
loop_
_entity.id
_entity.type
_entity.pdbx_description
1 polymer ?
#
loop_
_entity_poly.entity_id
_entity_poly.type
_entity_poly.pdbx_seq_one_letter_code
_entity_poly.pdbx_strand_id
1 'polypeptide(L)'
;MASSSKFQFILQLLCVSSLLFIEVSPVKCGSECNRRCSNTSHRNNCLLFCNKCCNKCLCVPPGTYGNKECCPCYNNWKTKEGGPKCP
;
A
#
# COMPACT_ATOMS: atom_id res chain seq x y z
N MET A 1 -3.39 19.94 37.94
CA MET A 1 -3.47 21.23 37.22
C MET A 1 -4.37 21.04 36.01
N ALA A 2 -5.51 21.73 36.03
CA ALA A 2 -6.51 21.74 34.97
C ALA A 2 -6.10 22.71 33.85
N SER A 3 -6.18 22.26 32.60
CA SER A 3 -6.38 23.03 31.36
C SER A 3 -6.08 22.09 30.19
N SER A 4 -6.97 21.76 29.26
CA SER A 4 -8.35 22.17 29.02
C SER A 4 -8.86 21.19 27.96
N SER A 5 -9.80 20.32 28.33
CA SER A 5 -10.38 19.26 27.51
C SER A 5 -11.00 19.73 26.19
N LYS A 6 -11.08 21.04 25.94
CA LYS A 6 -11.52 21.64 24.68
C LYS A 6 -10.47 21.54 23.56
N PHE A 7 -9.17 21.56 23.90
CA PHE A 7 -8.09 21.53 22.90
C PHE A 7 -7.89 20.14 22.28
N GLN A 8 -8.16 19.07 23.05
CA GLN A 8 -8.07 17.69 22.56
C GLN A 8 -9.22 17.38 21.57
N PHE A 9 -10.44 17.84 21.84
CA PHE A 9 -11.59 17.63 20.96
C PHE A 9 -11.51 18.42 19.64
N ILE A 10 -10.93 19.63 19.64
CA ILE A 10 -10.74 20.43 18.42
C ILE A 10 -9.73 19.76 17.47
N LEU A 11 -8.67 19.14 18.00
CA LEU A 11 -7.71 18.37 17.22
C LEU A 11 -8.31 17.09 16.62
N GLN A 12 -9.26 16.46 17.33
CA GLN A 12 -10.01 15.32 16.79
C GLN A 12 -11.02 15.74 15.71
N LEU A 13 -11.64 16.94 15.82
CA LEU A 13 -12.57 17.47 14.82
C LEU A 13 -11.91 17.86 13.49
N LEU A 14 -10.73 18.46 13.52
CA LEU A 14 -9.98 18.85 12.31
C LEU A 14 -9.44 17.64 11.54
N CYS A 15 -9.16 16.55 12.26
CA CYS A 15 -8.78 15.28 11.66
C CYS A 15 -10.00 14.64 10.96
N VAL A 16 -11.19 14.65 11.57
CA VAL A 16 -12.40 14.07 10.93
C VAL A 16 -12.97 14.88 9.76
N SER A 17 -12.80 16.20 9.73
CA SER A 17 -13.14 16.98 8.53
C SER A 17 -12.24 16.63 7.33
N SER A 18 -11.00 16.20 7.62
CA SER A 18 -10.08 15.64 6.62
C SER A 18 -10.39 14.17 6.31
N LEU A 19 -11.05 13.45 7.23
CA LEU A 19 -11.55 12.07 7.02
C LEU A 19 -12.80 12.01 6.11
N LEU A 20 -13.42 13.14 5.76
CA LEU A 20 -14.49 13.23 4.75
C LEU A 20 -13.96 13.34 3.30
N PHE A 21 -12.64 13.41 3.12
CA PHE A 21 -11.96 13.28 1.82
C PHE A 21 -10.91 12.16 1.84
N ILE A 22 -11.15 11.07 2.57
CA ILE A 22 -10.58 9.79 2.12
C ILE A 22 -11.44 9.38 0.92
N GLU A 23 -11.20 10.00 -0.22
CA GLU A 23 -11.32 9.31 -1.49
C GLU A 23 -10.45 8.07 -1.31
N VAL A 24 -11.07 6.92 -0.98
CA VAL A 24 -10.43 5.62 -1.20
C VAL A 24 -10.32 5.52 -2.70
N SER A 25 -9.33 6.22 -3.27
CA SER A 25 -8.98 6.05 -4.67
C SER A 25 -8.71 4.57 -4.78
N PRO A 26 -9.50 3.82 -5.58
CA PRO A 26 -9.25 2.42 -5.76
C PRO A 26 -7.79 2.31 -6.20
N VAL A 27 -6.98 1.55 -5.46
CA VAL A 27 -5.59 1.35 -5.86
C VAL A 27 -5.63 0.79 -7.27
N LYS A 28 -5.13 1.58 -8.22
CA LYS A 28 -5.10 1.22 -9.62
C LYS A 28 -3.99 0.20 -9.82
N CYS A 29 -4.27 -1.05 -9.42
CA CYS A 29 -3.31 -2.15 -9.47
C CYS A 29 -2.64 -2.27 -10.84
N GLY A 30 -3.40 -2.04 -11.92
CA GLY A 30 -2.87 -2.03 -13.29
C GLY A 30 -1.74 -1.02 -13.50
N SER A 31 -1.92 0.26 -13.14
CA SER A 31 -0.88 1.28 -13.34
C SER A 31 0.29 1.09 -12.38
N GLU A 32 0.02 0.80 -11.11
CA GLU A 32 1.08 0.62 -10.11
C GLU A 32 1.93 -0.63 -10.37
N CYS A 33 1.31 -1.73 -10.79
CA CYS A 33 2.07 -2.92 -11.17
C CYS A 33 2.84 -2.73 -12.47
N ASN A 34 2.32 -1.96 -13.44
CA ASN A 34 3.10 -1.57 -14.61
C ASN A 34 4.34 -0.75 -14.22
N ARG A 35 4.20 0.19 -13.28
CA ARG A 35 5.33 0.96 -12.73
C ARG A 35 6.32 0.04 -12.00
N ARG A 36 5.84 -0.85 -11.14
CA ARG A 36 6.67 -1.76 -10.35
C ARG A 36 7.48 -2.73 -11.22
N CYS A 37 6.86 -3.22 -12.29
CA CYS A 37 7.44 -4.21 -13.20
C CYS A 37 8.08 -3.59 -14.46
N SER A 38 8.37 -2.29 -14.48
CA SER A 38 8.89 -1.61 -15.67
C SER A 38 10.34 -1.95 -16.00
N ASN A 39 11.15 -2.33 -15.00
CA ASN A 39 12.58 -2.58 -15.13
C ASN A 39 12.96 -4.06 -14.88
N THR A 40 12.13 -5.01 -15.32
CA THR A 40 12.43 -6.44 -15.24
C THR A 40 12.31 -7.10 -16.61
N SER A 41 13.22 -8.03 -16.90
CA SER A 41 13.16 -8.90 -18.08
C SER A 41 11.98 -9.87 -18.04
N HIS A 42 11.47 -10.19 -16.85
CA HIS A 42 10.36 -11.13 -16.64
C HIS A 42 9.01 -10.42 -16.43
N ARG A 43 8.72 -9.41 -17.27
CA ARG A 43 7.58 -8.49 -17.10
C ARG A 43 6.24 -9.19 -16.91
N ASN A 44 5.93 -10.21 -17.72
CA ASN A 44 4.64 -10.92 -17.65
C ASN A 44 4.43 -11.61 -16.30
N ASN A 45 5.45 -12.31 -15.79
CA ASN A 45 5.38 -12.97 -14.49
C ASN A 45 5.30 -11.93 -13.35
N CYS A 46 6.09 -10.86 -13.43
CA CYS A 46 6.03 -9.77 -12.45
C CYS A 46 4.63 -9.16 -12.38
N LEU A 47 4.01 -8.84 -13.53
CA LEU A 47 2.65 -8.30 -13.58
C LEU A 47 1.62 -9.28 -13.00
N LEU A 48 1.74 -10.57 -13.29
CA LEU A 48 0.82 -11.59 -12.76
C LEU A 48 0.84 -11.62 -11.22
N PHE A 49 2.04 -11.71 -10.63
CA PHE A 49 2.17 -11.76 -9.18
C PHE A 49 1.88 -10.41 -8.51
N CYS A 50 2.35 -9.30 -9.10
CA CYS A 50 2.06 -7.96 -8.58
C CYS A 50 0.56 -7.71 -8.51
N ASN A 51 -0.19 -7.97 -9.59
CA ASN A 51 -1.64 -7.76 -9.59
C ASN A 51 -2.34 -8.66 -8.57
N LYS A 52 -1.89 -9.93 -8.42
CA LYS A 52 -2.42 -10.83 -7.40
C LYS A 52 -2.19 -10.29 -5.98
N CYS A 53 -0.98 -9.78 -5.70
CA CYS A 53 -0.63 -9.17 -4.42
C CYS A 53 -1.40 -7.87 -4.19
N CYS A 54 -1.51 -7.02 -5.21
CA CYS A 54 -2.24 -5.77 -5.15
C CYS A 54 -3.73 -5.98 -4.90
N ASN A 55 -4.38 -6.91 -5.60
CA ASN A 55 -5.80 -7.20 -5.38
C ASN A 55 -6.07 -7.78 -3.98
N LYS A 56 -5.08 -8.44 -3.37
CA LYS A 56 -5.21 -8.96 -2.00
C LYS A 56 -4.94 -7.90 -0.93
N CYS A 57 -3.89 -7.11 -1.13
CA CYS A 57 -3.32 -6.22 -0.12
C CYS A 57 -3.67 -4.74 -0.34
N LEU A 58 -4.26 -4.41 -1.49
CA LEU A 58 -4.62 -3.05 -1.92
C LEU A 58 -3.46 -2.05 -1.77
N CYS A 59 -2.23 -2.49 -2.06
CA CYS A 59 -1.02 -1.70 -1.89
C CYS A 59 0.08 -2.23 -2.84
N VAL A 60 0.82 -1.31 -3.48
CA VAL A 60 2.02 -1.62 -4.28
C VAL A 60 3.15 -0.69 -3.82
N PRO A 61 4.32 -1.22 -3.44
CA PRO A 61 5.44 -0.40 -3.00
C PRO A 61 5.96 0.60 -4.05
N PRO A 62 6.56 1.72 -3.62
CA PRO A 62 7.21 2.67 -4.52
C PRO A 62 8.50 2.11 -5.13
N GLY A 63 8.89 2.64 -6.30
CA GLY A 63 10.04 2.16 -7.09
C GLY A 63 9.76 0.84 -7.81
N THR A 64 10.79 0.30 -8.49
CA THR A 64 10.76 -0.97 -9.24
C THR A 64 11.29 -2.17 -8.44
N TYR A 65 11.97 -1.91 -7.32
CA TYR A 65 12.54 -2.92 -6.43
C TYR A 65 12.57 -2.38 -4.98
N GLY A 66 12.63 -3.25 -3.97
CA GLY A 66 12.73 -2.85 -2.55
C GLY A 66 11.46 -2.19 -1.97
N ASN A 67 11.60 -1.45 -0.87
CA ASN A 67 10.54 -0.68 -0.19
C ASN A 67 9.30 -1.51 0.22
N LYS A 68 9.47 -2.83 0.42
CA LYS A 68 8.34 -3.72 0.70
C LYS A 68 7.74 -3.45 2.08
N GLU A 69 8.53 -2.92 3.02
CA GLU A 69 8.12 -2.49 4.35
C GLU A 69 7.02 -1.41 4.35
N CYS A 70 6.90 -0.62 3.28
CA CYS A 70 5.80 0.33 3.12
C CYS A 70 4.43 -0.34 2.98
N CYS A 71 4.39 -1.59 2.50
CA CYS A 71 3.18 -2.39 2.34
C CYS A 71 3.32 -3.74 3.08
N PRO A 72 3.05 -3.82 4.40
CA PRO A 72 3.31 -5.02 5.20
C PRO A 72 2.64 -6.29 4.65
N CYS A 73 1.39 -6.21 4.18
CA CYS A 73 0.71 -7.35 3.55
C CYS A 73 1.43 -7.86 2.29
N TYR A 74 1.89 -6.93 1.44
CA TYR A 74 2.63 -7.26 0.21
C TYR A 74 3.99 -7.91 0.54
N ASN A 75 4.68 -7.40 1.57
CA ASN A 75 5.98 -7.95 2.01
C ASN A 75 5.88 -9.33 2.65
N ASN A 76 4.85 -9.52 3.47
CA ASN A 76 4.67 -10.72 4.29
C ASN A 76 4.04 -11.89 3.51
N TRP A 77 3.62 -11.67 2.27
CA TRP A 77 3.11 -12.74 1.44
C TRP A 77 4.25 -13.62 0.92
N LYS A 78 4.28 -14.87 1.39
CA LYS A 78 5.31 -15.85 1.07
C LYS A 78 4.78 -17.01 0.22
N THR A 79 5.67 -17.69 -0.50
CA THR A 79 5.39 -18.97 -1.16
C THR A 79 5.31 -20.09 -0.11
N LYS A 80 4.97 -21.30 -0.53
CA LYS A 80 4.98 -22.47 0.37
C LYS A 80 6.39 -22.82 0.85
N GLU A 81 7.42 -22.52 0.05
CA GLU A 81 8.82 -22.70 0.48
C GLU A 81 9.35 -21.52 1.32
N GLY A 82 8.51 -20.54 1.68
CA GLY A 82 8.89 -19.40 2.53
C GLY A 82 9.55 -18.22 1.80
N GLY A 83 9.78 -18.33 0.48
CA GLY A 83 10.31 -17.25 -0.34
C GLY A 83 9.32 -16.08 -0.55
N PRO A 84 9.79 -14.89 -0.97
CA PRO A 84 8.90 -13.78 -1.28
C PRO A 84 7.99 -14.11 -2.47
N LYS A 85 6.68 -13.94 -2.30
CA LYS A 85 5.70 -14.21 -3.36
C LYS A 85 5.45 -12.99 -4.25
N CYS A 86 5.60 -11.79 -3.70
CA CYS A 86 5.32 -10.55 -4.39
C CYS A 86 6.63 -9.89 -4.90
N PRO A 87 6.62 -9.32 -6.11
CA PRO A 87 7.82 -8.72 -6.71
C PRO A 87 8.35 -7.50 -5.94
#